data_AF-A0A1M6FBS3-F1
#
_entry.id   AF-A0A1M6FBS3-F1
#
_cell.length_a   1.000
_cell.length_b   1.000
_cell.length_c   1.000
_cell.angle_alpha   90.00
_cell.angle_beta   90.00
_cell.angle_gamma   90.00
#
_symmetry.space_group_name_H-M   'P 1'
#
loop_
_entity.id
_entity.type
_entity.pdbx_description
1 polymer ?
#
loop_
_entity_poly.entity_id
_entity_poly.type
_entity_poly.pdbx_seq_one_letter_code
_entity_poly.pdbx_strand_id
1 'polypeptide(L)'
;MVIISIIFIAFIIKITNVEDKTYIENGVTKLEGHPELKGVGGKAFFWFIDLEKPKGEDYIIIAYGESGAYAGKFKIIDSKNEIIKIEDIFLFDGIWIKVKNTSGDTKNFFVKKIEE
;
A
#
# COMPACT_ATOMS: atom_id res chain seq x y z
N MET A 1 -21.87 -49.26 25.01
CA MET A 1 -22.26 -48.01 24.34
C MET A 1 -21.34 -46.91 24.84
N VAL A 2 -20.55 -46.33 23.95
CA VAL A 2 -19.54 -45.31 24.26
C VAL A 2 -20.20 -43.95 24.10
N ILE A 3 -20.24 -43.13 25.16
CA ILE A 3 -20.65 -41.72 25.06
C ILE A 3 -19.35 -40.90 24.99
N ILE A 4 -18.98 -40.51 23.77
CA ILE A 4 -17.91 -39.55 23.55
C ILE A 4 -18.52 -38.16 23.77
N SER A 5 -18.30 -37.58 24.94
CA SER A 5 -18.59 -36.16 25.20
C SER A 5 -17.55 -35.31 24.48
N ILE A 6 -17.95 -34.69 23.36
CA ILE A 6 -17.14 -33.70 22.66
C ILE A 6 -17.22 -32.39 23.45
N ILE A 7 -16.13 -32.04 24.15
CA ILE A 7 -15.97 -30.74 24.77
C ILE A 7 -15.61 -29.76 23.63
N PHE A 8 -16.56 -28.91 23.24
CA PHE A 8 -16.30 -27.77 22.37
C PHE A 8 -15.52 -26.72 23.20
N ILE A 9 -14.19 -26.71 23.05
CA ILE A 9 -13.37 -25.60 23.52
C ILE A 9 -13.66 -24.43 22.58
N ALA A 10 -14.40 -23.44 23.07
CA ALA A 10 -14.57 -22.17 22.39
C ALA A 10 -13.21 -21.46 22.35
N PHE A 11 -12.50 -21.61 21.25
CA PHE A 11 -11.33 -20.79 20.95
C PHE A 11 -11.85 -19.38 20.66
N ILE A 12 -11.77 -18.48 21.65
CA ILE A 12 -12.03 -17.07 21.42
C ILE A 12 -10.87 -16.57 20.55
N ILE A 13 -11.08 -16.58 19.23
CA ILE A 13 -10.23 -15.87 18.29
C ILE A 13 -10.42 -14.40 18.64
N LYS A 14 -9.41 -13.82 19.30
CA LYS A 14 -9.32 -12.39 19.51
C LYS A 14 -9.05 -11.78 18.12
N ILE A 15 -10.13 -11.51 17.38
CA ILE A 15 -10.07 -10.72 16.16
C ILE A 15 -9.63 -9.35 16.62
N THR A 16 -8.34 -9.05 16.47
CA THR A 16 -7.86 -7.68 16.52
C THR A 16 -8.57 -6.96 15.39
N ASN A 17 -9.65 -6.24 15.71
CA ASN A 17 -10.20 -5.22 14.84
C ASN A 17 -9.04 -4.24 14.61
N VAL A 18 -8.38 -4.37 13.46
CA VAL A 18 -7.46 -3.34 13.01
C VAL A 18 -8.37 -2.19 12.63
N GLU A 19 -8.41 -1.16 13.47
CA GLU A 19 -9.28 0.00 13.26
C GLU A 19 -8.89 0.65 11.93
N ASP A 20 -9.86 0.74 11.02
CA ASP A 20 -9.70 1.47 9.76
C ASP A 20 -9.51 2.95 10.10
N LYS A 21 -8.39 3.51 9.65
CA LYS A 21 -8.00 4.91 9.91
C LYS A 21 -8.26 5.81 8.70
N THR A 22 -9.01 5.33 7.72
CA THR A 22 -9.30 6.10 6.52
C THR A 22 -10.50 7.02 6.71
N TYR A 23 -10.48 8.17 6.04
CA TYR A 23 -11.59 9.10 6.00
C TYR A 23 -11.69 9.78 4.63
N ILE A 24 -12.85 10.35 4.30
CA ILE A 24 -13.06 11.06 3.03
C ILE A 24 -13.04 12.56 3.30
N GLU A 25 -12.19 13.28 2.59
CA GLU A 25 -12.13 14.74 2.60
C GLU A 25 -12.14 15.25 1.15
N ASN A 26 -13.11 16.11 0.82
CA ASN A 26 -13.28 16.65 -0.54
C ASN A 26 -13.36 15.56 -1.64
N GLY A 27 -13.95 14.41 -1.32
CA GLY A 27 -14.07 13.27 -2.25
C GLY A 27 -12.79 12.44 -2.42
N VAL A 28 -11.75 12.71 -1.62
CA VAL A 28 -10.49 11.98 -1.63
C VAL A 28 -10.38 11.14 -0.37
N THR A 29 -10.04 9.86 -0.51
CA THR A 29 -9.71 8.99 0.64
C THR A 29 -8.36 9.39 1.21
N LYS A 30 -8.33 9.67 2.51
CA LYS A 30 -7.17 10.09 3.31
C LYS A 30 -6.89 9.08 4.42
N LEU A 31 -5.68 9.12 4.96
CA LEU A 31 -5.29 8.31 6.12
C LEU A 31 -5.09 9.22 7.33
N GLU A 32 -5.71 8.88 8.46
CA GLU A 32 -5.54 9.62 9.72
C GLU A 32 -4.07 9.63 10.16
N GLY A 33 -3.57 10.81 10.53
CA GLY A 33 -2.17 11.03 10.90
C GLY A 33 -1.22 11.20 9.71
N HIS A 34 -1.66 10.88 8.50
CA HIS A 34 -0.89 10.98 7.25
C HIS A 34 -1.72 11.48 6.05
N PRO A 35 -2.38 12.65 6.17
CA PRO A 35 -3.26 13.18 5.12
C PRO A 35 -2.53 13.56 3.83
N GLU A 36 -1.21 13.69 3.86
CA GLU A 36 -0.34 13.95 2.72
C GLU A 36 -0.17 12.74 1.80
N LEU A 37 -0.37 11.53 2.31
CA LEU A 37 -0.14 10.31 1.54
C LEU A 37 -1.21 10.13 0.46
N LYS A 38 -0.79 9.49 -0.64
CA LYS A 38 -1.68 9.19 -1.75
C LYS A 38 -2.26 7.79 -1.65
N GLY A 39 -3.58 7.71 -1.63
CA GLY A 39 -4.29 6.44 -1.83
C GLY A 39 -4.16 5.93 -3.28
N VAL A 40 -3.65 4.71 -3.45
CA VAL A 40 -3.48 4.05 -4.74
C VAL A 40 -3.83 2.56 -4.64
N GLY A 41 -4.12 1.94 -5.78
CA GLY A 41 -4.40 0.51 -5.85
C GLY A 41 -5.82 0.19 -6.29
N GLY A 42 -6.25 -1.05 -6.05
CA GLY A 42 -7.57 -1.55 -6.45
C GLY A 42 -8.37 -2.06 -5.26
N LYS A 43 -9.61 -2.49 -5.50
CA LYS A 43 -10.51 -3.03 -4.45
C LYS A 43 -9.89 -4.14 -3.57
N ALA A 44 -8.93 -4.88 -4.09
CA ALA A 44 -8.26 -5.97 -3.38
C ALA A 44 -6.94 -5.56 -2.70
N PHE A 45 -6.33 -4.45 -3.13
CA PHE A 45 -5.02 -3.99 -2.67
C PHE A 45 -5.02 -2.46 -2.72
N PHE A 46 -5.48 -1.82 -1.65
CA PHE A 46 -5.45 -0.37 -1.49
C PHE A 46 -4.35 0.02 -0.51
N TRP A 47 -3.55 1.00 -0.89
CA TRP A 47 -2.37 1.46 -0.15
C TRP A 47 -2.34 2.96 -0.08
N PHE A 48 -1.86 3.50 1.04
CA PHE A 48 -1.39 4.88 1.11
C PHE A 48 0.11 4.88 0.88
N ILE A 49 0.56 5.64 -0.11
CA ILE A 49 1.97 5.69 -0.48
C ILE A 49 2.57 7.07 -0.30
N ASP A 50 3.86 7.08 0.01
CA ASP A 50 4.78 8.19 -0.20
C ASP A 50 5.80 7.82 -1.29
N LEU A 51 6.40 8.82 -1.92
CA LEU A 51 7.40 8.65 -2.97
C LEU A 51 8.65 9.49 -2.67
N GLU A 52 9.75 8.80 -2.39
CA GLU A 52 11.06 9.40 -2.19
C GLU A 52 11.95 9.20 -3.42
N LYS A 53 12.80 10.20 -3.73
CA LYS A 53 13.88 10.06 -4.72
C LYS A 53 15.23 10.43 -4.11
N PRO A 54 15.98 9.47 -3.56
CA PRO A 54 17.34 9.74 -3.09
C PRO A 54 18.24 10.19 -4.26
N LYS A 55 19.22 11.05 -3.97
CA LYS A 55 20.08 11.63 -5.02
C LYS A 55 20.87 10.54 -5.76
N GLY A 56 20.64 10.44 -7.07
CA GLY A 56 21.35 9.49 -7.94
C GLY A 56 20.86 8.04 -7.84
N GLU A 57 19.74 7.80 -7.15
CA GLU A 57 19.17 6.47 -6.97
C GLU A 57 17.80 6.32 -7.63
N ASP A 58 17.33 5.07 -7.60
CA ASP A 58 15.97 4.73 -7.97
C ASP A 58 14.98 5.33 -6.96
N TYR A 59 13.75 5.55 -7.42
CA TYR A 59 12.67 5.97 -6.55
C TYR A 59 12.33 4.90 -5.51
N ILE A 60 11.88 5.35 -4.35
CA ILE A 60 11.43 4.50 -3.26
C ILE A 60 10.00 4.85 -2.88
N ILE A 61 9.15 3.83 -2.79
CA ILE A 61 7.79 3.90 -2.30
C ILE A 61 7.80 3.45 -0.84
N ILE A 62 7.18 4.24 0.03
CA ILE A 62 6.84 3.84 1.40
C ILE A 62 5.34 3.60 1.43
N ALA A 63 4.90 2.42 1.85
CA ALA A 63 3.50 2.03 1.80
C ALA A 63 2.91 1.77 3.19
N TYR A 64 1.65 2.16 3.36
CA TYR A 64 0.84 1.96 4.55
C TYR A 64 -0.51 1.36 4.17
N GLY A 65 -1.04 0.48 5.02
CA GLY A 65 -2.39 -0.06 4.88
C GLY A 65 -3.47 0.93 5.36
N GLU A 66 -4.73 0.55 5.19
CA GLU A 66 -5.91 1.33 5.62
C GLU A 66 -5.97 1.57 7.13
N SER A 67 -5.35 0.69 7.92
CA SER A 67 -5.19 0.87 9.37
C SER A 67 -4.08 1.86 9.75
N GLY A 68 -3.35 2.40 8.78
CA GLY A 68 -2.13 3.18 8.96
C GLY A 68 -0.91 2.36 9.35
N ALA A 69 -1.01 1.02 9.38
CA ALA A 69 0.13 0.17 9.61
C ALA A 69 1.13 0.25 8.45
N TYR A 70 2.41 0.42 8.78
CA TYR A 70 3.49 0.36 7.81
C TYR A 70 3.52 -1.01 7.13
N ALA A 71 3.46 -1.02 5.80
CA ALA A 71 3.42 -2.22 4.98
C ALA A 71 4.79 -2.58 4.39
N GLY A 72 5.63 -1.57 4.17
CA GLY A 72 7.00 -1.77 3.68
C GLY A 72 7.55 -0.61 2.87
N LYS A 73 8.84 -0.71 2.59
CA LYS A 73 9.59 0.16 1.67
C LYS A 73 9.93 -0.61 0.41
N PHE A 74 9.72 -0.01 -0.76
CA PHE A 74 9.83 -0.67 -2.06
C PHE A 74 10.60 0.21 -3.05
N LYS A 75 11.66 -0.31 -3.64
CA LYS A 75 12.43 0.38 -4.68
C LYS A 75 11.83 0.13 -6.06
N ILE A 76 11.59 1.18 -6.83
CA ILE A 76 11.17 1.09 -8.24
C ILE A 76 12.40 0.75 -9.10
N ILE A 77 12.41 -0.42 -9.70
CA ILE A 77 13.55 -0.93 -10.48
C ILE A 77 13.70 -0.12 -11.79
N ASP A 78 14.93 0.22 -12.14
CA ASP A 78 15.32 0.91 -13.39
C ASP A 78 14.64 2.27 -13.59
N SER A 79 14.48 3.05 -12.51
CA SER A 79 13.77 4.33 -12.50
C SER A 79 14.69 5.56 -12.43
N LYS A 80 16.02 5.38 -12.32
CA LYS A 80 17.00 6.48 -12.14
C LYS A 80 16.86 7.63 -13.15
N ASN A 81 16.59 7.31 -14.41
CA ASN A 81 16.47 8.28 -15.50
C ASN A 81 15.04 8.77 -15.76
N GLU A 82 14.08 8.35 -14.93
CA GLU A 82 12.68 8.70 -15.08
C GLU A 82 12.33 9.89 -14.20
N ILE A 83 11.31 10.65 -14.63
CA ILE A 83 10.65 11.66 -13.81
C ILE A 83 9.28 11.09 -13.45
N ILE A 84 9.19 10.49 -12.28
CA ILE A 84 7.95 9.95 -11.71
C ILE A 84 7.50 10.90 -10.62
N LYS A 85 6.22 11.29 -10.66
CA LYS A 85 5.59 12.05 -9.58
C LYS A 85 4.55 11.18 -8.89
N ILE A 86 4.27 11.48 -7.63
CA ILE A 86 3.33 10.69 -6.83
C ILE A 86 1.92 10.75 -7.43
N GLU A 87 1.52 11.91 -7.98
CA GLU A 87 0.25 12.10 -8.68
C GLU A 87 0.08 11.22 -9.93
N ASP A 88 1.18 10.77 -10.54
CA ASP A 88 1.16 9.93 -11.73
C ASP A 88 0.98 8.44 -11.40
N ILE A 89 1.21 8.01 -10.16
CA ILE A 89 1.05 6.62 -9.72
C ILE A 89 -0.43 6.32 -9.48
N PHE A 90 -1.04 5.42 -10.25
CA PHE A 90 -2.47 5.11 -10.11
C PHE A 90 -2.76 3.65 -9.74
N LEU A 91 -1.74 2.78 -9.76
CA LEU A 91 -1.84 1.43 -9.22
C LEU A 91 -0.51 1.02 -8.60
N PHE A 92 -0.60 0.35 -7.47
CA PHE A 92 0.50 -0.30 -6.77
C PHE A 92 -0.03 -1.56 -6.10
N ASP A 93 0.63 -2.71 -6.31
CA ASP A 93 0.22 -3.99 -5.72
C ASP A 93 1.31 -4.65 -4.84
N GLY A 94 2.42 -3.94 -4.61
CA GLY A 94 3.59 -4.46 -3.89
C GLY A 94 4.62 -5.18 -4.76
N ILE A 95 4.30 -5.52 -6.01
CA ILE A 95 5.20 -6.19 -6.97
C ILE A 95 5.56 -5.25 -8.12
N TRP A 96 4.61 -4.43 -8.57
CA TRP A 96 4.83 -3.46 -9.63
C TRP A 96 3.92 -2.23 -9.43
N ILE A 97 4.20 -1.17 -10.18
CA ILE A 97 3.41 0.05 -10.24
C ILE A 97 3.06 0.45 -11.66
N LYS A 98 1.96 1.22 -11.75
CA LYS A 98 1.45 1.80 -12.98
C LYS A 98 1.50 3.31 -12.87
N VAL A 99 2.29 3.94 -13.74
CA VAL A 99 2.51 5.39 -13.79
C VAL A 99 1.88 5.92 -15.07
N LYS A 100 1.04 6.96 -14.97
CA LYS A 100 0.38 7.60 -16.10
C LYS A 100 0.86 9.04 -16.23
N ASN A 101 1.42 9.41 -17.38
CA ASN A 101 1.85 10.78 -17.64
C ASN A 101 0.65 11.70 -17.96
N THR A 102 0.91 13.00 -18.08
CA THR A 102 -0.09 14.02 -18.45
C THR A 102 -0.72 13.82 -19.84
N SER A 103 -0.02 13.13 -20.75
CA SER A 103 -0.50 12.79 -22.09
C SER A 103 -1.43 11.57 -22.10
N GLY A 104 -1.50 10.84 -20.98
CA GLY A 104 -2.31 9.65 -20.82
C GLY A 104 -1.58 8.32 -21.07
N ASP A 105 -0.31 8.36 -21.48
CA ASP A 105 0.50 7.17 -21.68
C ASP A 105 0.80 6.51 -20.33
N THR A 106 0.81 5.18 -20.34
CA THR A 106 1.03 4.38 -19.14
C THR A 106 2.34 3.60 -19.26
N LYS A 107 3.15 3.65 -18.20
CA LYS A 107 4.35 2.83 -18.04
C LYS A 107 4.21 1.95 -16.80
N ASN A 108 4.71 0.73 -16.91
CA ASN A 108 4.77 -0.22 -15.80
C ASN A 108 6.21 -0.29 -15.29
N PHE A 109 6.37 -0.35 -13.98
CA PHE A 109 7.67 -0.60 -13.35
C PHE A 109 7.54 -1.71 -12.34
N PHE A 110 8.54 -2.59 -12.28
CA PHE A 110 8.65 -3.53 -11.17
C PHE A 110 9.14 -2.78 -9.92
N VAL A 111 8.71 -3.27 -8.77
CA VAL A 111 9.23 -2.84 -7.49
C VAL A 111 9.90 -4.00 -6.77
N LYS A 112 10.89 -3.69 -5.94
CA LYS A 112 11.54 -4.66 -5.05
C LYS A 112 11.40 -4.18 -3.62
N LYS A 113 10.82 -5.01 -2.75
CA LYS A 113 10.79 -4.73 -1.31
C LYS A 113 12.24 -4.60 -0.79
N ILE A 114 12.47 -3.56 0.00
CA ILE A 114 13.70 -3.33 0.74
C ILE A 114 13.41 -3.77 2.17
N GLU A 115 14.15 -4.74 2.67
CA GLU A 115 14.09 -5.14 4.07
C GLU A 115 15.01 -4.19 4.86
N GLU A 116 14.49 -3.66 5.96
CA GLU A 116 15.27 -2.90 6.96
C GLU A 116 15.88 -3.85 7.99
#